data_AF-A0A7N8YRE9-F1
#
_entry.id   AF-A0A7N8YRE9-F1
#
_cell.length_a   1.000
_cell.length_b   1.000
_cell.length_c   1.000
_cell.angle_alpha   90.00
_cell.angle_beta   90.00
_cell.angle_gamma   90.00
#
_symmetry.space_group_name_H-M   'P 1'
#
loop_
_entity.id
_entity.type
_entity.pdbx_description
1 polymer ?
#
loop_
_entity_poly.entity_id
_entity_poly.type
_entity_poly.pdbx_seq_one_letter_code
_entity_poly.pdbx_strand_id
1 'polypeptide(L)' 'MRHIRTHTGEKPYLCNVCGRSFSDHSTLKQHSSTHTGEKPHRCEICGKGFHRKTYVRLHMKSHTTEK' A
#
# COMPACT_ATOMS: atom_id res chain seq x y z
N MET A 1 -13.50 -1.52 17.29
CA MET A 1 -14.10 -2.12 16.07
C MET A 1 -13.07 -2.59 15.04
N ARG A 2 -12.29 -1.74 14.34
CA ARG A 2 -11.33 -2.20 13.30
C ARG A 2 -10.31 -3.24 13.77
N HIS A 3 -9.72 -3.06 14.96
CA HIS A 3 -8.78 -4.03 15.55
C HIS A 3 -9.44 -5.39 15.84
N ILE A 4 -10.69 -5.41 16.30
CA ILE A 4 -11.38 -6.66 16.65
C ILE A 4 -11.60 -7.54 15.42
N ARG A 5 -11.80 -6.93 14.24
CA ARG A 5 -11.97 -7.65 12.97
C ARG A 5 -10.77 -8.51 12.57
N THR A 6 -9.57 -8.24 13.11
CA THR A 6 -8.40 -9.10 12.85
C THR A 6 -8.46 -10.39 13.67
N HIS A 7 -9.16 -10.38 14.80
CA HIS A 7 -9.38 -11.57 15.63
C HIS A 7 -10.56 -12.40 15.11
N THR A 8 -11.63 -11.75 14.65
CA THR A 8 -12.84 -12.44 14.14
C THR A 8 -12.73 -12.87 12.69
N GLY A 9 -11.76 -12.35 11.93
CA GLY A 9 -11.59 -12.64 10.51
C GLY A 9 -12.57 -11.91 9.59
N GLU A 10 -13.44 -11.04 10.13
CA GLU A 10 -14.37 -10.26 9.33
C GLU A 10 -13.64 -9.34 8.33
N LYS A 11 -14.06 -9.44 7.07
CA LYS A 11 -13.50 -8.67 5.96
C LYS A 11 -14.61 -8.03 5.11
N PRO A 12 -15.28 -6.99 5.64
CA PRO A 12 -16.43 -6.39 4.98
C PRO A 12 -16.08 -5.58 3.72
N TYR A 13 -14.79 -5.29 3.47
CA TYR A 13 -14.39 -4.46 2.34
C TYR A 13 -13.90 -5.34 1.18
N LEU A 14 -14.67 -5.39 0.09
CA LEU A 14 -14.35 -6.19 -1.10
C LEU A 14 -13.68 -5.33 -2.19
N CYS A 15 -12.68 -5.89 -2.85
CA CYS A 15 -12.17 -5.33 -4.10
C CYS A 15 -13.05 -5.78 -5.27
N ASN A 16 -13.69 -4.82 -5.94
CA ASN A 16 -14.55 -5.11 -7.10
C ASN A 16 -13.79 -5.58 -8.35
N VAL A 17 -12.46 -5.45 -8.37
CA VAL A 17 -11.62 -5.86 -9.52
C VAL A 17 -11.23 -7.34 -9.44
N CYS A 18 -10.83 -7.81 -8.26
CA CYS A 18 -10.31 -9.17 -8.08
C CYS A 18 -11.05 -10.00 -7.02
N GLY A 19 -12.11 -9.46 -6.42
CA GLY A 19 -12.92 -10.15 -5.40
C GLY A 19 -12.23 -10.32 -4.04
N ARG A 20 -11.04 -9.75 -3.83
CA ARG A 20 -10.31 -9.92 -2.57
C ARG A 20 -10.94 -9.10 -1.45
N SER A 21 -11.08 -9.70 -0.27
CA SER A 21 -11.67 -9.06 0.91
C SER A 21 -10.62 -8.54 1.91
N PHE A 22 -10.94 -7.43 2.57
CA PHE A 22 -10.08 -6.69 3.50
C PHE A 22 -10.87 -6.31 4.77
N SER A 23 -10.16 -6.25 5.91
CA SER A 23 -10.76 -5.91 7.21
C SER A 23 -10.92 -4.39 7.42
N ASP A 24 -10.26 -3.58 6.60
CA ASP A 24 -10.34 -2.13 6.63
C ASP A 24 -10.32 -1.47 5.24
N HIS A 25 -10.94 -0.30 5.15
CA HIS A 25 -11.07 0.47 3.91
C HIS A 25 -9.74 1.04 3.39
N SER A 26 -8.81 1.42 4.28
CA SER A 26 -7.52 1.99 3.89
C SER A 26 -6.66 0.95 3.16
N THR A 27 -6.69 -0.30 3.62
CA THR A 27 -5.98 -1.43 3.03
C THR A 27 -6.63 -1.83 1.71
N LEU A 28 -7.96 -1.79 1.60
CA LEU A 28 -8.65 -1.93 0.31
C LEU A 28 -8.22 -0.82 -0.67
N LYS A 29 -8.25 0.46 -0.26
CA LYS A 29 -7.86 1.59 -1.11
C LYS A 29 -6.42 1.47 -1.61
N GLN A 30 -5.50 1.11 -0.71
CA GLN A 30 -4.11 0.85 -1.07
C GLN A 30 -3.97 -0.35 -2.00
N HIS A 31 -4.74 -1.41 -1.80
CA HIS A 31 -4.78 -2.54 -2.73
C HIS A 31 -5.31 -2.11 -4.10
N SER A 32 -6.37 -1.31 -4.19
CA SER A 32 -6.93 -0.86 -5.47
C SER A 32 -5.92 -0.11 -6.33
N SER A 33 -4.97 0.64 -5.73
CA SER A 33 -3.88 1.28 -6.48
C SER A 33 -2.95 0.31 -7.21
N THR A 34 -2.91 -0.98 -6.82
CA THR A 34 -2.13 -1.99 -7.54
C THR A 34 -2.76 -2.39 -8.87
N HIS A 35 -4.09 -2.23 -9.00
CA HIS A 35 -4.80 -2.49 -10.25
C HIS A 35 -4.69 -1.32 -11.22
N THR A 36 -4.75 -0.08 -10.72
CA THR A 36 -4.62 1.14 -11.53
C THR A 36 -3.17 1.45 -11.91
N GLY A 37 -2.20 0.84 -11.22
CA GLY A 37 -0.78 1.17 -11.36
C GLY A 37 -0.42 2.54 -10.80
N GLU A 38 -1.34 3.20 -10.10
CA GLU A 38 -1.10 4.50 -9.49
C GLU A 38 0.03 4.42 -8.45
N LYS A 39 1.03 5.28 -8.66
CA LYS A 39 2.21 5.41 -7.80
C LYS A 39 2.29 6.84 -7.27
N PRO A 40 1.43 7.21 -6.31
CA PRO A 40 1.35 8.58 -5.81
C PRO A 40 2.62 9.03 -5.08
N HIS A 41 3.45 8.10 -4.62
CA HIS A 41 4.68 8.43 -3.90
C HIS A 41 5.88 8.20 -4.80
N ARG A 42 6.60 9.26 -5.15
CA ARG A 42 7.79 9.19 -6.00
C ARG A 42 9.06 9.39 -5.19
N CYS A 43 10.13 8.75 -5.64
CA CYS A 43 11.46 9.04 -5.17
C CYS A 43 11.90 10.39 -5.74
N GLU A 44 12.32 11.32 -4.88
CA GLU A 44 12.83 12.63 -5.28
C GLU A 44 14.20 12.55 -5.97
N ILE A 45 14.98 11.49 -5.70
CA ILE A 45 16.33 11.31 -6.26
C ILE A 45 16.27 10.72 -7.68
N CYS A 46 15.57 9.59 -7.87
CA CYS A 46 15.56 8.86 -9.14
C CYS A 46 14.19 8.82 -9.85
N GLY A 47 13.17 9.52 -9.32
CA GLY A 47 11.84 9.56 -9.91
C GLY A 47 11.02 8.27 -9.79
N LYS A 48 11.58 7.19 -9.24
CA LYS A 48 10.90 5.89 -9.12
C LYS A 48 9.62 5.99 -8.30
N GLY A 49 8.49 5.56 -8.88
CA GLY A 49 7.18 5.61 -8.23
C GLY A 49 6.86 4.37 -7.39
N PHE A 50 6.15 4.58 -6.28
CA PHE A 50 5.71 3.58 -5.31
C PHE A 50 4.27 3.85 -4.87
N HIS A 51 3.56 2.77 -4.53
CA HIS A 51 2.17 2.83 -4.05
C HIS A 51 2.06 3.06 -2.53
N ARG A 52 3.18 2.99 -1.78
CA ARG A 52 3.24 3.30 -0.33
C ARG A 52 4.43 4.19 0.01
N LYS A 53 4.21 5.17 0.89
CA LYS A 53 5.26 6.04 1.43
C LYS A 53 6.36 5.26 2.16
N THR A 54 6.02 4.17 2.84
CA THR A 54 7.00 3.31 3.53
C THR A 54 8.00 2.67 2.57
N TYR A 55 7.58 2.32 1.35
CA TYR A 55 8.46 1.79 0.33
C TYR A 55 9.37 2.85 -0.26
N VAL A 56 8.90 4.09 -0.44
CA VAL A 56 9.78 5.22 -0.79
C VAL A 56 10.84 5.40 0.28
N ARG A 57 10.46 5.45 1.56
CA ARG A 57 11.41 5.61 2.68
C ARG A 57 12.45 4.49 2.74
N LEU A 58 12.04 3.24 2.53
CA LEU A 58 12.97 2.11 2.48
C LEU A 58 13.91 2.23 1.26
N HIS A 59 13.35 2.61 0.10
CA HIS A 59 14.13 2.84 -1.11
C HIS A 59 15.13 3.99 -0.97
N MET A 60 14.79 5.07 -0.24
CA MET A 60 15.73 6.17 -0.01
C MET A 60 17.03 5.71 0.65
N LYS A 61 16.97 4.65 1.47
CA LYS A 61 18.18 4.07 2.08
C LYS A 61 19.16 3.48 1.06
N SER A 62 18.69 3.09 -0.13
CA SER A 62 19.57 2.62 -1.20
C SER A 62 20.29 3.76 -1.92
N HIS A 63 19.84 5.01 -1.76
CA HIS A 63 20.54 6.18 -2.27
C HIS A 63 21.55 6.74 -1.27
N THR A 64 21.40 6.39 0.02
CA THR A 64 22.32 6.81 1.08
C THR A 64 23.47 5.82 1.31
N THR A 65 23.62 4.79 0.48
CA THR A 65 24.82 3.93 0.50
C THR A 65 25.96 4.63 -0.23
N GLU A 66 26.47 5.68 0.40
CA GLU A 66 27.84 6.15 0.23
C GLU A 66 28.53 5.94 1.58
N LYS A 67 29.42 4.95 1.64
CA LYS A 67 30.49 4.88 2.65
C LYS A 67 31.80 4.77 1.89
#